data_AF-A0A058ZRU1-F1
#
_entry.id   AF-A0A058ZRU1-F1
#
_cell.length_a   1.000
_cell.length_b   1.000
_cell.length_c   1.000
_cell.angle_alpha   90.00
_cell.angle_beta   90.00
_cell.angle_gamma   90.00
#
_symmetry.space_group_name_H-M   'P 1'
#
loop_
_entity.id
_entity.type
_entity.pdbx_description
1 polymer ?
#
loop_
_entity_poly.entity_id
_entity_poly.type
_entity_poly.pdbx_seq_one_letter_code
_entity_poly.pdbx_strand_id
1 'polypeptide(L)'
;MLTVVACTTRIALSRSVHRHRPHLHRYARRHHSLSSKLSFPCPLWSSSFSLCLRNPRSSPTSRSLSTTCSSASASASTPPIAPRAPPMADAGVESNPLLRDFDFPPFDAVEAKHVRPGVLALLKNLESDLEELERTVEPSWPKLVEPLEKIVDRLTVVWGMINHLKAVKDTAELRAAIEEVQAEKVKFQLRLGQSKPIYNAFRALQESPDWNLLSDAQKRIVENQIKEAVLSGVALEDGKREEFNKIEQELEKLSKKFDENVLDATKKFEKKITDKKDIEGLPAIALGLAAQTAVSKGHENATPEDGPWVITLDAPSFMSVMQHARNRALREEIYRAYVTRASSGDIDNTLIIDQILKLRLEKAKLLGYNNYAEVSMAMKMATVDKAEELLEKLR
;
A
#
# COMPACT_ATOMS: atom_id res chain seq x y z
N MET A 1 -11.70 14.45 6.11
CA MET A 1 -10.34 14.96 6.35
C MET A 1 -9.59 13.98 7.27
N LEU A 2 -9.45 12.71 6.85
CA LEU A 2 -9.01 11.63 7.73
C LEU A 2 -8.32 10.49 6.97
N THR A 3 -7.48 10.81 5.97
CA THR A 3 -6.55 9.83 5.36
C THR A 3 -5.36 10.47 4.63
N VAL A 4 -4.73 11.51 5.19
CA VAL A 4 -3.45 12.04 4.66
C VAL A 4 -2.53 12.46 5.81
N VAL A 5 -2.20 11.57 6.73
CA VAL A 5 -1.00 11.73 7.59
C VAL A 5 -0.47 10.35 7.98
N ALA A 6 0.13 9.63 7.03
CA ALA A 6 0.96 8.47 7.34
C ALA A 6 2.08 8.31 6.30
N CYS A 7 2.73 9.42 5.96
CA CYS A 7 4.07 9.39 5.36
C CYS A 7 4.71 10.76 5.56
N THR A 8 5.29 10.99 6.74
CA THR A 8 6.19 12.13 6.95
C THR A 8 7.57 11.63 7.34
N THR A 9 8.48 11.90 6.43
CA THR A 9 9.92 11.80 6.50
C THR A 9 10.46 12.36 7.82
N ARG A 10 11.37 11.60 8.45
CA ARG A 10 12.16 12.05 9.60
C ARG A 10 12.92 13.33 9.26
N ILE A 11 12.55 14.44 9.90
CA ILE A 11 13.41 15.63 10.01
C ILE A 11 13.98 15.62 11.43
N ALA A 12 15.27 15.34 11.54
CA ALA A 12 16.02 15.47 12.78
C ALA A 12 16.31 16.96 13.05
N LEU A 13 15.70 17.52 14.09
CA LEU A 13 16.08 18.82 14.65
C LEU A 13 16.90 18.58 15.91
N SER A 14 18.22 18.49 15.76
CA SER A 14 19.16 18.63 16.87
C SER A 14 19.25 20.12 17.24
N ARG A 15 18.61 20.51 18.36
CA ARG A 15 18.94 21.77 19.05
C ARG A 15 19.69 21.45 20.34
N SER A 16 21.01 21.61 20.26
CA SER A 16 21.92 21.65 21.40
C SER A 16 21.64 22.90 22.23
N VAL A 17 21.24 22.72 23.49
CA VAL A 17 21.14 23.80 24.48
C VAL A 17 22.51 23.95 25.11
N HIS A 18 23.32 24.90 24.61
CA HIS A 18 24.55 25.34 25.28
C HIS A 18 24.23 26.51 26.23
N ARG A 19 24.37 26.25 27.53
CA ARG A 19 24.46 27.30 28.56
C ARG A 19 25.87 27.89 28.55
N HIS A 20 25.98 29.18 28.25
CA HIS A 20 27.20 29.96 28.48
C HIS A 20 27.32 30.40 29.95
N ARG A 21 28.49 30.15 30.55
CA ARG A 21 29.18 31.14 31.41
C ARG A 21 30.69 31.07 31.15
N PRO A 22 31.42 32.20 31.27
CA PRO A 22 32.75 32.36 30.71
C PRO A 22 33.84 32.16 31.76
N HIS A 23 35.00 31.64 31.37
CA HIS A 23 36.28 32.00 31.99
C HIS A 23 37.44 31.90 30.98
N LEU A 24 38.26 32.94 31.03
CA LEU A 24 39.46 33.19 30.24
C LEU A 24 40.56 32.15 30.48
N HIS A 25 41.30 31.76 29.44
CA HIS A 25 42.76 31.96 29.38
C HIS A 25 43.35 31.67 27.99
N ARG A 26 44.29 32.55 27.60
CA ARG A 26 45.18 32.49 26.44
C ARG A 26 46.07 31.23 26.44
N TYR A 27 46.50 30.77 25.26
CA TYR A 27 47.90 30.51 24.82
C TYR A 27 47.83 29.66 23.52
N ALA A 28 48.15 30.23 22.35
CA ALA A 28 49.44 30.18 21.65
C ALA A 28 49.54 29.08 20.58
N ARG A 29 49.89 29.52 19.36
CA ARG A 29 50.17 28.74 18.14
C ARG A 29 51.33 27.76 18.34
N ARG A 30 51.29 26.61 17.66
CA ARG A 30 52.43 26.03 16.94
C ARG A 30 51.96 25.06 15.85
N HIS A 31 52.46 25.27 14.64
CA HIS A 31 52.39 24.33 13.52
C HIS A 31 53.28 23.12 13.80
N HIS A 32 52.80 21.92 13.49
CA HIS A 32 53.64 20.86 12.93
C HIS A 32 52.79 19.94 12.05
N SER A 33 53.26 19.78 10.81
CA SER A 33 52.81 18.83 9.81
C SER A 33 53.18 17.41 10.23
N LEU A 34 52.24 16.47 10.21
CA LEU A 34 52.55 15.06 10.04
C LEU A 34 51.42 14.37 9.28
N SER A 35 51.84 13.69 8.22
CA SER A 35 51.07 12.86 7.30
C SER A 35 50.48 11.64 8.01
N SER A 36 49.18 11.40 7.85
CA SER A 36 48.59 10.08 8.06
C SER A 36 47.35 9.90 7.19
N LYS A 37 47.43 8.90 6.32
CA LYS A 37 46.39 8.42 5.39
C LYS A 37 45.10 8.09 6.15
N LEU A 38 43.99 8.69 5.75
CA LEU A 38 42.65 8.26 6.12
C LEU A 38 41.76 8.38 4.87
N SER A 39 41.40 7.22 4.33
CA SER A 39 40.47 7.06 3.23
C SER A 39 39.05 7.30 3.73
N PHE A 40 38.40 8.36 3.26
CA PHE A 40 36.95 8.54 3.32
C PHE A 40 36.44 8.68 1.87
N PRO A 41 35.45 7.88 1.44
CA PRO A 41 34.80 8.14 0.15
C PRO A 41 33.76 9.26 0.32
N CYS A 42 33.98 10.35 -0.41
CA CYS A 42 32.95 11.35 -0.71
C CYS A 42 31.84 10.74 -1.57
N PRO A 43 30.57 11.16 -1.38
CA PRO A 43 29.47 10.84 -2.27
C PRO A 43 29.50 11.79 -3.48
N LEU A 44 29.41 11.23 -4.69
CA LEU A 44 29.34 11.98 -5.93
C LEU A 44 28.33 11.33 -6.88
N TRP A 45 27.48 12.20 -7.45
CA TRP A 45 26.67 12.12 -8.69
C TRP A 45 25.21 12.45 -8.36
N SER A 46 24.72 13.69 -8.50
CA SER A 46 24.77 14.63 -9.64
C SER A 46 24.19 14.05 -10.93
N SER A 47 22.99 14.54 -11.20
CA SER A 47 22.16 14.45 -12.38
C SER A 47 22.89 14.85 -13.66
N SER A 48 22.73 14.07 -14.73
CA SER A 48 22.57 14.53 -16.13
C SER A 48 22.41 13.32 -17.06
N PHE A 49 21.21 13.11 -17.59
CA PHE A 49 20.97 12.25 -18.75
C PHE A 49 20.84 13.15 -19.99
N SER A 50 21.76 13.01 -20.94
CA SER A 50 21.58 13.48 -22.31
C SER A 50 21.15 12.31 -23.19
N LEU A 51 20.06 12.54 -23.93
CA LEU A 51 19.58 11.67 -25.00
C LEU A 51 20.60 11.58 -26.14
N CYS A 52 20.78 10.37 -26.67
CA CYS A 52 21.16 10.16 -28.07
C CYS A 52 20.33 9.01 -28.65
N LEU A 53 19.37 9.37 -29.50
CA LEU A 53 18.59 8.50 -30.37
C LEU A 53 19.48 7.87 -31.45
N ARG A 54 19.25 6.59 -31.79
CA ARG A 54 19.51 6.07 -33.13
C ARG A 54 18.46 5.03 -33.53
N ASN A 55 17.85 5.29 -34.68
CA ASN A 55 16.81 4.51 -35.34
C ASN A 55 17.37 3.23 -36.03
N PRO A 56 16.52 2.22 -36.31
CA PRO A 56 16.91 0.95 -36.92
C PRO A 56 16.78 0.93 -38.46
N ARG A 57 17.50 0.03 -39.12
CA ARG A 57 17.37 -0.29 -40.57
C ARG A 57 17.08 -1.80 -40.79
N SER A 58 15.86 -2.08 -41.25
CA SER A 58 15.41 -2.96 -42.37
C SER A 58 16.16 -4.28 -42.77
N SER A 59 15.49 -5.44 -42.56
CA SER A 59 14.96 -6.50 -43.50
C SER A 59 15.87 -7.17 -44.57
N PRO A 60 15.44 -8.21 -45.37
CA PRO A 60 14.51 -9.38 -45.22
C PRO A 60 15.00 -10.71 -45.90
N THR A 61 14.23 -11.81 -45.80
CA THR A 61 14.16 -12.95 -46.77
C THR A 61 12.82 -13.71 -46.56
N SER A 62 11.79 -13.62 -47.42
CA SER A 62 11.45 -14.43 -48.64
C SER A 62 11.52 -15.96 -48.44
N ARG A 63 10.61 -16.86 -48.87
CA ARG A 63 9.61 -16.89 -49.97
C ARG A 63 8.76 -18.18 -49.79
N SER A 64 7.42 -18.16 -49.96
CA SER A 64 6.61 -18.81 -51.06
C SER A 64 6.51 -20.35 -51.05
N LEU A 65 5.43 -21.07 -51.39
CA LEU A 65 4.36 -20.87 -52.38
C LEU A 65 3.31 -22.01 -52.23
N SER A 66 2.01 -21.70 -52.46
CA SER A 66 0.93 -22.48 -53.15
C SER A 66 0.63 -23.95 -52.76
N THR A 67 -0.57 -24.54 -52.87
CA THR A 67 -1.59 -24.49 -53.94
C THR A 67 -2.91 -25.13 -53.44
N THR A 68 -3.96 -24.84 -54.20
CA THR A 68 -5.42 -25.09 -54.13
C THR A 68 -6.00 -26.52 -54.00
N CYS A 69 -7.18 -26.54 -53.36
CA CYS A 69 -8.49 -27.19 -53.66
C CYS A 69 -8.67 -28.66 -54.14
N SER A 70 -9.46 -29.38 -53.32
CA SER A 70 -10.68 -30.17 -53.62
C SER A 70 -10.66 -31.44 -54.48
N SER A 71 -11.03 -32.57 -53.85
CA SER A 71 -12.13 -33.45 -54.30
C SER A 71 -12.46 -34.53 -53.26
N ALA A 72 -13.74 -34.89 -53.19
CA ALA A 72 -14.41 -35.72 -52.19
C ALA A 72 -14.11 -37.23 -52.26
N SER A 73 -14.27 -37.92 -51.12
CA SER A 73 -14.83 -39.27 -51.06
C SER A 73 -15.34 -39.58 -49.64
N ALA A 74 -16.55 -40.14 -49.58
CA ALA A 74 -17.22 -40.55 -48.36
C ALA A 74 -16.82 -41.99 -47.99
N SER A 75 -16.57 -42.25 -46.71
CA SER A 75 -16.88 -43.54 -46.09
C SER A 75 -16.85 -43.41 -44.57
N ALA A 76 -17.89 -43.95 -43.94
CA ALA A 76 -18.12 -43.96 -42.52
C ALA A 76 -17.11 -44.88 -41.80
N SER A 77 -16.46 -44.38 -40.76
CA SER A 77 -15.84 -45.20 -39.73
C SER A 77 -15.77 -44.44 -38.40
N THR A 78 -16.14 -45.15 -37.35
CA THR A 78 -16.30 -44.79 -35.93
C THR A 78 -15.09 -44.01 -35.38
N PRO A 79 -15.27 -42.97 -34.53
CA PRO A 79 -14.12 -42.23 -34.00
C PRO A 79 -13.34 -43.09 -32.99
N PRO A 80 -12.00 -43.12 -33.05
CA PRO A 80 -11.19 -43.67 -31.98
C PRO A 80 -11.15 -42.70 -30.80
N ILE A 81 -11.19 -43.26 -29.60
CA ILE A 81 -10.98 -42.56 -28.33
C ILE A 81 -9.59 -41.92 -28.36
N ALA A 82 -9.54 -40.59 -28.34
CA ALA A 82 -8.29 -39.84 -28.28
C ALA A 82 -7.55 -40.13 -26.96
N PRO A 83 -6.20 -40.30 -26.98
CA PRO A 83 -5.43 -40.42 -25.76
C PRO A 83 -5.51 -39.11 -24.99
N ARG A 84 -5.85 -39.24 -23.70
CA ARG A 84 -5.96 -38.16 -22.72
C ARG A 84 -4.67 -37.34 -22.71
N ALA A 85 -4.75 -36.07 -23.08
CA ALA A 85 -3.64 -35.14 -22.93
C ALA A 85 -3.17 -35.14 -21.45
N PRO A 86 -1.86 -35.11 -21.17
CA PRO A 86 -1.36 -35.00 -19.81
C PRO A 86 -1.85 -33.69 -19.19
N PRO A 87 -2.07 -33.63 -17.87
CA PRO A 87 -2.57 -32.42 -17.23
C PRO A 87 -1.54 -31.31 -17.37
N MET A 88 -1.86 -30.27 -18.14
CA MET A 88 -1.14 -29.00 -18.11
C MET A 88 -1.48 -28.27 -16.82
N ALA A 89 -0.81 -28.64 -15.73
CA ALA A 89 -0.83 -27.90 -14.48
C ALA A 89 0.55 -28.02 -13.85
N ASP A 90 1.45 -27.08 -14.19
CA ASP A 90 2.33 -26.40 -13.20
C ASP A 90 3.33 -25.40 -13.83
N ALA A 91 3.66 -25.51 -15.12
CA ALA A 91 4.74 -24.69 -15.71
C ALA A 91 4.47 -23.17 -15.76
N GLY A 92 3.22 -22.74 -15.60
CA GLY A 92 2.84 -21.31 -15.61
C GLY A 92 2.92 -20.61 -14.25
N VAL A 93 3.01 -21.36 -13.14
CA VAL A 93 3.02 -20.79 -11.78
C VAL A 93 4.43 -20.39 -11.37
N GLU A 94 5.43 -21.24 -11.59
CA GLU A 94 6.83 -20.95 -11.22
C GLU A 94 7.43 -19.75 -11.96
N SER A 95 6.92 -19.43 -13.16
CA SER A 95 7.36 -18.27 -13.93
C SER A 95 6.69 -16.96 -13.51
N ASN A 96 5.77 -16.97 -12.54
CA ASN A 96 5.05 -15.77 -12.10
C ASN A 96 6.02 -14.75 -11.46
N PRO A 97 6.01 -13.46 -11.88
CA PRO A 97 6.91 -12.45 -11.36
C PRO A 97 6.77 -12.21 -9.84
N LEU A 98 5.61 -12.52 -9.24
CA LEU A 98 5.37 -12.39 -7.79
C LEU A 98 6.06 -13.47 -6.96
N LEU A 99 6.49 -14.57 -7.58
CA LEU A 99 7.10 -15.72 -6.88
C LEU A 99 8.62 -15.77 -7.01
N ARG A 100 9.22 -14.91 -7.84
CA ARG A 100 10.67 -14.87 -8.03
C ARG A 100 11.35 -14.10 -6.91
N ASP A 101 12.63 -14.38 -6.70
CA ASP A 101 13.47 -13.51 -5.89
C ASP A 101 13.90 -12.29 -6.69
N PHE A 102 13.91 -11.14 -6.04
CA PHE A 102 14.24 -9.88 -6.67
C PHE A 102 14.90 -8.93 -5.67
N ASP A 103 15.86 -8.15 -6.17
CA ASP A 103 16.41 -7.01 -5.42
C ASP A 103 15.44 -5.82 -5.44
N PHE A 104 14.72 -5.65 -6.56
CA PHE A 104 13.71 -4.61 -6.75
C PHE A 104 12.39 -5.22 -7.24
N PRO A 105 11.22 -4.80 -6.70
CA PRO A 105 9.95 -5.35 -7.15
C PRO A 105 9.73 -5.15 -8.67
N PRO A 106 9.31 -6.19 -9.42
CA PRO A 106 9.19 -6.15 -10.88
C PRO A 106 7.91 -5.41 -11.35
N PHE A 107 7.83 -4.10 -11.07
CA PHE A 107 6.67 -3.26 -11.37
C PHE A 107 6.34 -3.15 -12.87
N ASP A 108 7.33 -3.34 -13.73
CA ASP A 108 7.21 -3.32 -15.18
C ASP A 108 6.57 -4.60 -15.76
N ALA A 109 6.69 -5.73 -15.05
CA ALA A 109 6.19 -7.03 -15.49
C ALA A 109 4.90 -7.48 -14.78
N VAL A 110 4.58 -6.93 -13.60
CA VAL A 110 3.37 -7.33 -12.86
C VAL A 110 2.11 -6.75 -13.50
N GLU A 111 1.11 -7.61 -13.68
CA GLU A 111 -0.18 -7.34 -14.29
C GLU A 111 -1.28 -8.01 -13.47
N ALA A 112 -2.55 -7.61 -13.64
CA ALA A 112 -3.69 -8.19 -12.92
C ALA A 112 -3.77 -9.72 -13.03
N LYS A 113 -3.43 -10.29 -14.19
CA LYS A 113 -3.42 -11.76 -14.43
C LYS A 113 -2.43 -12.52 -13.55
N HIS A 114 -1.40 -11.86 -13.01
CA HIS A 114 -0.40 -12.48 -12.15
C HIS A 114 -0.87 -12.57 -10.69
N VAL A 115 -1.79 -11.69 -10.26
CA VAL A 115 -2.19 -11.53 -8.86
C VAL A 115 -2.77 -12.81 -8.30
N ARG A 116 -3.87 -13.32 -8.88
CA ARG A 116 -4.54 -14.52 -8.37
C ARG A 116 -3.63 -15.75 -8.29
N PRO A 117 -2.99 -16.23 -9.39
CA PRO A 117 -2.14 -17.41 -9.32
C PRO A 117 -0.90 -17.20 -8.44
N GLY A 118 -0.31 -15.99 -8.46
CA GLY A 118 0.89 -15.70 -7.67
C GLY A 118 0.62 -15.62 -6.18
N VAL A 119 -0.45 -14.93 -5.77
CA VAL A 119 -0.81 -14.81 -4.36
C VAL A 119 -1.25 -16.15 -3.79
N LEU A 120 -2.07 -16.94 -4.50
CA LEU A 120 -2.50 -18.25 -3.99
C LEU A 120 -1.32 -19.24 -3.84
N ALA A 121 -0.39 -19.24 -4.80
CA ALA A 121 0.82 -20.05 -4.70
C ALA A 121 1.74 -19.57 -3.57
N LEU A 122 1.91 -18.25 -3.41
CA LEU A 122 2.67 -17.66 -2.31
C LEU A 122 2.08 -18.08 -0.96
N LEU A 123 0.78 -17.90 -0.75
CA LEU A 123 0.11 -18.25 0.50
C LEU A 123 0.25 -19.74 0.82
N LYS A 124 0.17 -20.63 -0.19
CA LYS A 124 0.41 -22.07 0.00
C LYS A 124 1.83 -22.36 0.50
N ASN A 125 2.83 -21.68 -0.06
CA ASN A 125 4.23 -21.84 0.37
C ASN A 125 4.41 -21.32 1.81
N LEU A 126 3.86 -20.14 2.11
CA LEU A 126 3.94 -19.53 3.43
C LEU A 126 3.20 -20.32 4.51
N GLU A 127 2.09 -20.99 4.18
CA GLU A 127 1.42 -21.94 5.09
C GLU A 127 2.34 -23.13 5.41
N SER A 128 3.01 -23.69 4.41
CA SER A 128 3.99 -24.78 4.62
C SER A 128 5.16 -24.32 5.51
N ASP A 129 5.68 -23.12 5.27
CA ASP A 129 6.76 -22.53 6.07
C ASP A 129 6.32 -22.26 7.51
N LEU A 130 5.08 -21.82 7.71
CA LEU A 130 4.49 -21.59 9.03
C LEU A 130 4.30 -22.91 9.79
N GLU A 131 3.80 -23.96 9.14
CA GLU A 131 3.65 -25.29 9.74
C GLU A 131 5.01 -25.85 10.20
N GLU A 132 6.05 -25.70 9.37
CA GLU A 132 7.41 -26.14 9.72
C GLU A 132 7.99 -25.32 10.88
N LEU A 133 7.78 -24.00 10.88
CA LEU A 133 8.17 -23.13 11.98
C LEU A 133 7.48 -23.57 13.28
N GLU A 134 6.17 -23.74 13.28
CA GLU A 134 5.43 -24.16 14.49
C GLU A 134 5.87 -25.53 15.02
N ARG A 135 6.25 -26.45 14.13
CA ARG A 135 6.76 -27.78 14.49
C ARG A 135 8.14 -27.74 15.13
N THR A 136 8.98 -26.78 14.74
CA THR A 136 10.40 -26.70 15.13
C THR A 136 10.74 -25.50 16.02
N VAL A 137 9.71 -24.76 16.46
CA VAL A 137 9.87 -23.51 17.20
C VAL A 137 10.55 -23.74 18.54
N GLU A 138 11.53 -22.91 18.84
CA GLU A 138 12.20 -22.83 20.14
C GLU A 138 12.30 -21.35 20.54
N PRO A 139 12.34 -21.01 21.84
CA PRO A 139 12.45 -19.63 22.31
C PRO A 139 13.88 -19.08 22.11
N SER A 140 14.34 -19.03 20.87
CA SER A 140 15.66 -18.51 20.47
C SER A 140 15.55 -17.75 19.14
N TRP A 141 16.48 -16.82 18.91
CA TRP A 141 16.44 -15.96 17.72
C TRP A 141 16.40 -16.76 16.39
N PRO A 142 17.29 -17.76 16.16
CA PRO A 142 17.34 -18.48 14.89
C PRO A 142 16.17 -19.45 14.64
N LYS A 143 15.45 -19.84 15.70
CA LYS A 143 14.35 -20.82 15.63
C LYS A 143 12.96 -20.20 15.77
N LEU A 144 12.89 -18.91 16.06
CA LEU A 144 11.63 -18.16 16.20
C LEU A 144 11.62 -16.93 15.30
N VAL A 145 12.55 -16.01 15.50
CA VAL A 145 12.46 -14.66 14.91
C VAL A 145 12.89 -14.66 13.44
N GLU A 146 14.05 -15.21 13.13
CA GLU A 146 14.55 -15.27 11.74
C GLU A 146 13.61 -16.00 10.76
N PRO A 147 13.09 -17.22 11.07
CA PRO A 147 12.13 -17.88 10.18
C PRO A 147 10.80 -17.14 10.08
N LEU A 148 10.31 -16.55 11.20
CA LEU A 148 9.09 -15.74 11.17
C LEU A 148 9.26 -14.50 10.30
N GLU A 149 10.40 -13.82 10.40
CA GLU A 149 10.73 -12.63 9.62
C GLU A 149 10.71 -12.95 8.12
N LYS A 150 11.27 -14.09 7.69
CA LYS A 150 11.24 -14.52 6.28
C LYS A 150 9.80 -14.69 5.76
N ILE A 151 8.91 -15.28 6.55
CA ILE A 151 7.49 -15.45 6.20
C ILE A 151 6.81 -14.08 6.07
N VAL A 152 6.99 -13.22 7.08
CA VAL A 152 6.34 -11.91 7.16
C VAL A 152 6.87 -10.97 6.08
N ASP A 153 8.17 -10.92 5.86
CA ASP A 153 8.81 -10.08 4.85
C ASP A 153 8.31 -10.44 3.46
N ARG A 154 8.32 -11.73 3.10
CA ARG A 154 7.88 -12.17 1.77
C ARG A 154 6.44 -11.78 1.48
N LEU A 155 5.52 -11.99 2.43
CA LEU A 155 4.13 -11.56 2.28
C LEU A 155 4.02 -10.04 2.18
N THR A 156 4.74 -9.31 3.02
CA THR A 156 4.67 -7.85 3.11
C THR A 156 5.16 -7.20 1.82
N VAL A 157 6.29 -7.66 1.27
CA VAL A 157 6.87 -7.13 0.04
C VAL A 157 5.96 -7.41 -1.15
N VAL A 158 5.50 -8.66 -1.32
CA VAL A 158 4.65 -9.04 -2.46
C VAL A 158 3.26 -8.39 -2.39
N TRP A 159 2.62 -8.38 -1.22
CA TRP A 159 1.33 -7.70 -1.06
C TRP A 159 1.47 -6.18 -1.15
N GLY A 160 2.57 -5.62 -0.65
CA GLY A 160 2.91 -4.21 -0.73
C GLY A 160 3.04 -3.73 -2.17
N MET A 161 3.74 -4.49 -3.03
CA MET A 161 3.86 -4.11 -4.45
C MET A 161 2.52 -4.15 -5.20
N ILE A 162 1.64 -5.11 -4.90
CA ILE A 162 0.30 -5.21 -5.50
C ILE A 162 -0.55 -4.01 -5.08
N ASN A 163 -0.57 -3.65 -3.79
CA ASN A 163 -1.30 -2.48 -3.31
C ASN A 163 -0.70 -1.17 -3.80
N HIS A 164 0.61 -1.09 -3.96
CA HIS A 164 1.25 0.07 -4.57
C HIS A 164 0.74 0.26 -6.01
N LEU A 165 0.73 -0.79 -6.83
CA LEU A 165 0.16 -0.74 -8.18
C LEU A 165 -1.33 -0.36 -8.16
N LYS A 166 -2.12 -0.88 -7.21
CA LYS A 166 -3.51 -0.46 -7.03
C LYS A 166 -3.62 1.06 -6.77
N ALA A 167 -2.71 1.62 -5.97
CA ALA A 167 -2.76 3.03 -5.61
C ALA A 167 -2.31 3.98 -6.75
N VAL A 168 -1.33 3.57 -7.56
CA VAL A 168 -0.72 4.47 -8.57
C VAL A 168 -1.05 4.12 -10.02
N LYS A 169 -1.56 2.91 -10.29
CA LYS A 169 -1.88 2.37 -11.62
C LYS A 169 -3.13 1.48 -11.56
N ASP A 170 -4.18 2.01 -10.96
CA ASP A 170 -5.48 1.36 -10.77
C ASP A 170 -6.16 0.96 -12.10
N THR A 171 -6.64 -0.28 -12.20
CA THR A 171 -7.50 -0.77 -13.29
C THR A 171 -8.61 -1.66 -12.75
N ALA A 172 -9.71 -1.82 -13.50
CA ALA A 172 -10.84 -2.66 -13.09
C ALA A 172 -10.42 -4.12 -12.90
N GLU A 173 -9.55 -4.63 -13.76
CA GLU A 173 -9.01 -5.99 -13.71
C GLU A 173 -8.15 -6.20 -12.47
N LEU A 174 -7.35 -5.19 -12.08
CA LEU A 174 -6.54 -5.25 -10.87
C LEU A 174 -7.41 -5.22 -9.61
N ARG A 175 -8.46 -4.39 -9.57
CA ARG A 175 -9.40 -4.33 -8.44
C ARG A 175 -10.08 -5.68 -8.21
N ALA A 176 -10.57 -6.31 -9.30
CA ALA A 176 -11.20 -7.62 -9.29
C ALA A 176 -10.23 -8.72 -8.84
N ALA A 177 -9.01 -8.75 -9.40
CA ALA A 177 -8.01 -9.75 -9.03
C ALA A 177 -7.59 -9.66 -7.55
N ILE A 178 -7.51 -8.44 -6.99
CA ILE A 178 -7.25 -8.24 -5.56
C ILE A 178 -8.45 -8.69 -4.72
N GLU A 179 -9.68 -8.38 -5.14
CA GLU A 179 -10.90 -8.79 -4.45
C GLU A 179 -11.00 -10.32 -4.31
N GLU A 180 -10.63 -11.04 -5.36
CA GLU A 180 -10.67 -12.50 -5.41
C GLU A 180 -9.72 -13.20 -4.44
N VAL A 181 -8.62 -12.56 -4.01
CA VAL A 181 -7.61 -13.19 -3.12
C VAL A 181 -7.48 -12.54 -1.75
N GLN A 182 -8.20 -11.44 -1.52
CA GLN A 182 -8.08 -10.68 -0.28
C GLN A 182 -8.53 -11.50 0.93
N ALA A 183 -9.60 -12.30 0.79
CA ALA A 183 -10.11 -13.12 1.87
C ALA A 183 -9.08 -14.18 2.31
N GLU A 184 -8.41 -14.84 1.36
CA GLU A 184 -7.36 -15.83 1.60
C GLU A 184 -6.14 -15.20 2.27
N LYS A 185 -5.71 -14.02 1.80
CA LYS A 185 -4.61 -13.28 2.41
C LYS A 185 -4.93 -12.89 3.85
N VAL A 186 -6.13 -12.37 4.11
CA VAL A 186 -6.56 -11.98 5.47
C VAL A 186 -6.64 -13.23 6.37
N LYS A 187 -7.18 -14.33 5.84
CA LYS A 187 -7.22 -15.62 6.56
C LYS A 187 -5.82 -16.09 6.96
N PHE A 188 -4.84 -16.01 6.06
CA PHE A 188 -3.45 -16.36 6.37
C PHE A 188 -2.84 -15.43 7.43
N GLN A 189 -3.05 -14.12 7.33
CA GLN A 189 -2.55 -13.19 8.35
C GLN A 189 -3.13 -13.46 9.74
N LEU A 190 -4.42 -13.78 9.82
CA LEU A 190 -5.06 -14.19 11.08
C LEU A 190 -4.46 -15.50 11.60
N ARG A 191 -4.26 -16.49 10.72
CA ARG A 191 -3.61 -17.77 11.04
C ARG A 191 -2.19 -17.59 11.61
N LEU A 192 -1.42 -16.69 11.02
CA LEU A 192 -0.06 -16.34 11.45
C LEU A 192 -0.09 -15.60 12.79
N GLY A 193 -0.88 -14.53 12.90
CA GLY A 193 -0.98 -13.70 14.12
C GLY A 193 -1.60 -14.42 15.32
N GLN A 194 -2.40 -15.47 15.07
CA GLN A 194 -3.04 -16.30 16.11
C GLN A 194 -2.29 -17.62 16.35
N SER A 195 -1.06 -17.77 15.86
CA SER A 195 -0.23 -18.95 16.13
C SER A 195 0.11 -19.04 17.62
N LYS A 196 -0.53 -19.98 18.33
CA LYS A 196 -0.24 -20.28 19.74
C LYS A 196 1.21 -20.76 19.95
N PRO A 197 1.80 -21.63 19.11
CA PRO A 197 3.20 -22.03 19.26
C PRO A 197 4.16 -20.84 19.21
N ILE A 198 4.00 -19.95 18.23
CA ILE A 198 4.84 -18.75 18.08
C ILE A 198 4.64 -17.80 19.25
N TYR A 199 3.39 -17.52 19.65
CA TYR A 199 3.10 -16.68 20.80
C TYR A 199 3.73 -17.21 22.10
N ASN A 200 3.59 -18.51 22.37
CA ASN A 200 4.16 -19.15 23.54
C ASN A 200 5.70 -19.11 23.52
N ALA A 201 6.31 -19.26 22.34
CA ALA A 201 7.76 -19.16 22.20
C ALA A 201 8.26 -17.72 22.49
N PHE A 202 7.55 -16.69 22.05
CA PHE A 202 7.88 -15.30 22.41
C PHE A 202 7.72 -15.04 23.91
N ARG A 203 6.65 -15.54 24.53
CA ARG A 203 6.44 -15.47 25.99
C ARG A 203 7.57 -16.15 26.74
N ALA A 204 7.94 -17.37 26.34
CA ALA A 204 9.03 -18.11 26.94
C ALA A 204 10.39 -17.40 26.76
N LEU A 205 10.64 -16.79 25.60
CA LEU A 205 11.84 -15.98 25.37
C LEU A 205 11.87 -14.71 26.25
N GLN A 206 10.72 -14.09 26.52
CA GLN A 206 10.63 -12.96 27.44
C GLN A 206 10.83 -13.36 28.91
N GLU A 207 10.38 -14.56 29.28
CA GLU A 207 10.47 -15.11 30.65
C GLU A 207 11.80 -15.85 30.92
N SER A 208 12.64 -16.03 29.90
CA SER A 208 13.90 -16.77 30.02
C SER A 208 15.05 -15.94 30.61
N PRO A 209 16.09 -16.58 31.16
CA PRO A 209 17.31 -15.88 31.57
C PRO A 209 18.00 -15.13 30.41
N ASP A 210 17.85 -15.62 29.19
CA ASP A 210 18.45 -15.05 27.98
C ASP A 210 17.84 -13.70 27.60
N TRP A 211 16.66 -13.35 28.14
CA TRP A 211 16.05 -12.03 27.97
C TRP A 211 17.04 -10.89 28.25
N ASN A 212 17.84 -11.03 29.30
CA ASN A 212 18.80 -10.00 29.70
C ASN A 212 19.99 -9.87 28.74
N LEU A 213 20.26 -10.90 27.92
CA LEU A 213 21.32 -10.93 26.90
C LEU A 213 20.87 -10.27 25.59
N LEU A 214 19.56 -10.14 25.37
CA LEU A 214 19.01 -9.47 24.19
C LEU A 214 19.31 -7.97 24.20
N SER A 215 19.61 -7.42 23.03
CA SER A 215 19.69 -5.97 22.82
C SER A 215 18.32 -5.31 22.99
N ASP A 216 18.31 -4.00 23.25
CA ASP A 216 17.05 -3.24 23.41
C ASP A 216 16.14 -3.34 22.17
N ALA A 217 16.73 -3.41 20.97
CA ALA A 217 15.98 -3.61 19.73
C ALA A 217 15.29 -4.98 19.72
N GLN A 218 15.98 -6.04 20.11
CA GLN A 218 15.44 -7.39 20.17
C GLN A 218 14.35 -7.52 21.24
N LYS A 219 14.56 -6.91 22.42
CA LYS A 219 13.53 -6.85 23.46
C LYS A 219 12.26 -6.17 22.96
N ARG A 220 12.41 -5.04 22.26
CA ARG A 220 11.28 -4.31 21.67
C ARG A 220 10.52 -5.14 20.65
N ILE A 221 11.23 -5.91 19.81
CA ILE A 221 10.62 -6.85 18.86
C ILE A 221 9.77 -7.87 19.61
N VAL A 222 10.33 -8.58 20.59
CA VAL A 222 9.61 -9.60 21.37
C VAL A 222 8.37 -9.01 22.05
N GLU A 223 8.50 -7.87 22.72
CA GLU A 223 7.36 -7.18 23.36
C GLU A 223 6.25 -6.82 22.37
N ASN A 224 6.63 -6.34 21.18
CA ASN A 224 5.67 -5.99 20.14
C ASN A 224 4.96 -7.24 19.60
N GLN A 225 5.69 -8.31 19.32
CA GLN A 225 5.09 -9.57 18.84
C GLN A 225 4.07 -10.13 19.83
N ILE A 226 4.36 -10.08 21.13
CA ILE A 226 3.42 -10.52 22.18
C ILE A 226 2.17 -9.63 22.18
N LYS A 227 2.34 -8.30 22.13
CA LYS A 227 1.21 -7.34 22.11
C LYS A 227 0.35 -7.50 20.86
N GLU A 228 0.97 -7.63 19.69
CA GLU A 228 0.29 -7.79 18.41
C GLU A 228 -0.49 -9.11 18.35
N ALA A 229 0.07 -10.20 18.89
CA ALA A 229 -0.64 -11.48 18.97
C ALA A 229 -1.90 -11.38 19.85
N VAL A 230 -1.81 -10.71 21.01
CA VAL A 230 -2.98 -10.45 21.88
C VAL A 230 -4.02 -9.61 21.15
N LEU A 231 -3.61 -8.54 20.47
CA LEU A 231 -4.51 -7.69 19.68
C LEU A 231 -5.07 -8.38 18.42
N SER A 232 -4.42 -9.45 17.96
CA SER A 232 -4.89 -10.35 16.91
C SER A 232 -5.81 -11.45 17.43
N GLY A 233 -6.11 -11.47 18.73
CA GLY A 233 -7.05 -12.41 19.34
C GLY A 233 -6.46 -13.79 19.68
N VAL A 234 -5.13 -13.95 19.79
CA VAL A 234 -4.50 -15.25 20.12
C VAL A 234 -4.99 -15.87 21.43
N ALA A 235 -5.41 -15.03 22.39
CA ALA A 235 -5.90 -15.43 23.70
C ALA A 235 -7.40 -15.76 23.73
N LEU A 236 -8.12 -15.57 22.62
CA LEU A 236 -9.56 -15.86 22.54
C LEU A 236 -9.80 -17.37 22.43
N GLU A 237 -10.86 -17.83 23.09
CA GLU A 237 -11.42 -19.17 22.90
C GLU A 237 -11.97 -19.34 21.48
N ASP A 238 -12.06 -20.58 21.00
CA ASP A 238 -12.33 -20.86 19.58
C ASP A 238 -13.61 -20.19 19.05
N GLY A 239 -14.71 -20.18 19.81
CA GLY A 239 -15.95 -19.49 19.41
C GLY A 239 -15.78 -17.97 19.25
N LYS A 240 -15.14 -17.31 20.22
CA LYS A 240 -14.86 -15.86 20.16
C LYS A 240 -13.83 -15.51 19.07
N ARG A 241 -12.91 -16.44 18.80
CA ARG A 241 -11.90 -16.30 17.74
C ARG A 241 -12.53 -16.36 16.35
N GLU A 242 -13.53 -17.21 16.13
CA GLU A 242 -14.30 -17.22 14.88
C GLU A 242 -15.05 -15.91 14.65
N GLU A 243 -15.70 -15.37 15.68
CA GLU A 243 -16.36 -14.05 15.62
C GLU A 243 -15.36 -12.94 15.30
N PHE A 244 -14.22 -12.92 16.01
CA PHE A 244 -13.12 -11.98 15.75
C PHE A 244 -12.65 -12.04 14.28
N ASN A 245 -12.44 -13.25 13.75
CA ASN A 245 -11.96 -13.45 12.38
C ASN A 245 -12.97 -12.96 11.34
N LYS A 246 -14.27 -13.18 11.56
CA LYS A 246 -15.34 -12.65 10.70
C LYS A 246 -15.36 -11.11 10.72
N ILE A 247 -15.18 -10.51 11.90
CA ILE A 247 -15.10 -9.05 12.06
C ILE A 247 -13.92 -8.47 11.28
N GLU A 248 -12.73 -9.05 11.40
CA GLU A 248 -11.53 -8.57 10.69
C GLU A 248 -11.69 -8.66 9.16
N GLN A 249 -12.25 -9.76 8.65
CA GLN A 249 -12.51 -9.91 7.21
C GLN A 249 -13.48 -8.85 6.69
N GLU A 250 -14.58 -8.59 7.41
CA GLU A 250 -15.56 -7.59 6.99
C GLU A 250 -15.00 -6.17 7.10
N LEU A 251 -14.19 -5.86 8.12
CA LEU A 251 -13.51 -4.56 8.26
C LEU A 251 -12.54 -4.28 7.10
N GLU A 252 -11.76 -5.27 6.68
CA GLU A 252 -10.84 -5.17 5.54
C GLU A 252 -11.60 -4.91 4.23
N LYS A 253 -12.70 -5.65 4.01
CA LYS A 253 -13.59 -5.46 2.85
C LYS A 253 -14.22 -4.06 2.83
N LEU A 254 -14.79 -3.62 3.96
CA LEU A 254 -15.43 -2.31 4.08
C LEU A 254 -14.42 -1.16 3.90
N SER A 255 -13.20 -1.30 4.41
CA SER A 255 -12.14 -0.30 4.24
C SER A 255 -11.74 -0.14 2.77
N LYS A 256 -11.58 -1.25 2.04
CA LYS A 256 -11.32 -1.23 0.60
C LYS A 256 -12.47 -0.54 -0.17
N LYS A 257 -13.71 -0.90 0.15
CA LYS A 257 -14.90 -0.31 -0.50
C LYS A 257 -15.02 1.19 -0.21
N PHE A 258 -14.71 1.63 1.01
CA PHE A 258 -14.68 3.04 1.38
C PHE A 258 -13.71 3.82 0.50
N ASP A 259 -12.47 3.34 0.35
CA ASP A 259 -11.43 4.00 -0.45
C ASP A 259 -11.78 4.05 -1.94
N GLU A 260 -12.35 2.97 -2.49
CA GLU A 260 -12.81 2.90 -3.87
C GLU A 260 -13.93 3.91 -4.15
N ASN A 261 -14.91 3.98 -3.25
CA ASN A 261 -16.00 4.95 -3.33
C ASN A 261 -15.48 6.40 -3.29
N VAL A 262 -14.47 6.71 -2.47
CA VAL A 262 -13.84 8.05 -2.41
C VAL A 262 -13.12 8.38 -3.71
N LEU A 263 -12.37 7.42 -4.27
CA LEU A 263 -11.66 7.60 -5.54
C LEU A 263 -12.64 7.81 -6.69
N ASP A 264 -13.67 6.99 -6.77
CA ASP A 264 -14.68 7.05 -7.82
C ASP A 264 -15.52 8.32 -7.70
N ALA A 265 -15.87 8.77 -6.49
CA ALA A 265 -16.53 10.07 -6.26
C ALA A 265 -15.66 11.25 -6.73
N THR A 266 -14.35 11.18 -6.49
CA THR A 266 -13.41 12.23 -6.89
C THR A 266 -13.24 12.26 -8.42
N LYS A 267 -13.20 11.09 -9.08
CA LYS A 267 -13.09 10.97 -10.55
C LYS A 267 -14.39 11.31 -11.29
N LYS A 268 -15.56 11.08 -10.69
CA LYS A 268 -16.88 11.28 -11.32
C LYS A 268 -17.22 12.74 -11.57
N PHE A 269 -16.73 13.65 -10.74
CA PHE A 269 -17.05 15.07 -10.87
C PHE A 269 -16.21 15.74 -11.96
N GLU A 270 -16.90 16.32 -12.93
CA GLU A 270 -16.29 17.14 -13.99
C GLU A 270 -17.17 18.38 -14.21
N LYS A 271 -16.58 19.56 -14.07
CA LYS A 271 -17.23 20.83 -14.44
C LYS A 271 -16.51 21.43 -15.64
N LYS A 272 -17.15 21.30 -16.80
CA LYS A 272 -16.72 22.02 -18.01
C LYS A 272 -17.13 23.49 -17.90
N ILE A 273 -16.18 24.38 -18.14
CA ILE A 273 -16.39 25.83 -18.19
C ILE A 273 -15.99 26.31 -19.58
N THR A 274 -16.90 27.05 -20.22
CA THR A 274 -16.69 27.65 -21.55
C THR A 274 -16.66 29.17 -21.51
N ASP A 275 -17.32 29.78 -20.53
CA ASP A 275 -17.29 31.24 -20.37
C ASP A 275 -16.03 31.65 -19.60
N LYS A 276 -15.19 32.48 -20.24
CA LYS A 276 -13.98 33.05 -19.66
C LYS A 276 -14.25 33.89 -18.41
N LYS A 277 -15.47 34.40 -18.23
CA LYS A 277 -15.85 35.14 -17.01
C LYS A 277 -15.93 34.24 -15.78
N ASP A 278 -16.27 32.96 -15.94
CA ASP A 278 -16.45 32.05 -14.82
C ASP A 278 -15.13 31.60 -14.18
N ILE A 279 -14.03 31.65 -14.93
CA ILE A 279 -12.67 31.35 -14.45
C ILE A 279 -11.89 32.58 -13.96
N GLU A 280 -12.53 33.75 -13.87
CA GLU A 280 -11.84 34.99 -13.49
C GLU A 280 -11.11 34.83 -12.15
N GLY A 281 -9.82 35.20 -12.14
CA GLY A 281 -8.95 35.13 -10.96
C GLY A 281 -8.09 33.87 -10.87
N LEU A 282 -8.41 32.80 -11.61
CA LEU A 282 -7.56 31.61 -11.63
C LEU A 282 -6.16 31.93 -12.22
N PRO A 283 -5.07 31.46 -11.58
CA PRO A 283 -3.72 31.68 -12.09
C PRO A 283 -3.46 30.87 -13.36
N ALA A 284 -2.52 31.32 -14.19
CA ALA A 284 -2.17 30.69 -15.47
C ALA A 284 -1.84 29.19 -15.33
N ILE A 285 -1.21 28.78 -14.22
CA ILE A 285 -0.90 27.36 -13.94
C ILE A 285 -2.19 26.53 -13.80
N ALA A 286 -3.19 27.05 -13.07
CA ALA A 286 -4.47 26.36 -12.88
C ALA A 286 -5.26 26.27 -14.19
N LEU A 287 -5.23 27.34 -15.01
CA LEU A 287 -5.83 27.34 -16.34
C LEU A 287 -5.16 26.33 -17.27
N GLY A 288 -3.82 26.25 -17.23
CA GLY A 288 -3.06 25.26 -17.97
C GLY A 288 -3.41 23.83 -17.60
N LEU A 289 -3.50 23.54 -16.30
CA LEU A 289 -3.93 22.22 -15.81
C LEU A 289 -5.36 21.89 -16.25
N ALA A 290 -6.30 22.83 -16.08
CA ALA A 290 -7.70 22.61 -16.44
C ALA A 290 -7.92 22.43 -17.95
N ALA A 291 -7.13 23.12 -18.79
CA ALA A 291 -7.13 22.92 -20.23
C ALA A 291 -6.52 21.57 -20.62
N GLN A 292 -5.41 21.16 -20.01
CA GLN A 292 -4.82 19.84 -20.23
C GLN A 292 -5.80 18.71 -19.84
N THR A 293 -6.49 18.86 -18.72
CA THR A 293 -7.57 17.95 -18.31
C THR A 293 -8.68 17.92 -19.36
N ALA A 294 -9.11 19.08 -19.88
CA ALA A 294 -10.11 19.14 -20.94
C ALA A 294 -9.68 18.39 -22.21
N VAL A 295 -8.42 18.54 -22.65
CA VAL A 295 -7.86 17.77 -23.79
C VAL A 295 -7.95 16.27 -23.51
N SER A 296 -7.54 15.80 -22.32
CA SER A 296 -7.60 14.38 -21.95
C SER A 296 -9.03 13.81 -21.92
N LYS A 297 -10.05 14.69 -21.83
CA LYS A 297 -11.49 14.37 -21.81
C LYS A 297 -12.16 14.58 -23.17
N GLY A 298 -11.38 14.76 -24.24
CA GLY A 298 -11.87 14.85 -25.62
C GLY A 298 -12.14 16.27 -26.12
N HIS A 299 -11.66 17.31 -25.43
CA HIS A 299 -11.72 18.69 -25.90
C HIS A 299 -10.38 19.10 -26.52
N GLU A 300 -10.06 18.58 -27.70
CA GLU A 300 -8.75 18.74 -28.37
C GLU A 300 -8.33 20.20 -28.60
N ASN A 301 -9.29 21.10 -28.78
CA ASN A 301 -9.05 22.52 -29.02
C ASN A 301 -8.87 23.33 -27.72
N ALA A 302 -8.85 22.69 -26.55
CA ALA A 302 -8.76 23.38 -25.27
C ALA A 302 -7.38 24.03 -25.07
N THR A 303 -7.37 25.35 -24.86
CA THR A 303 -6.16 26.10 -24.50
C THR A 303 -6.31 26.76 -23.13
N PRO A 304 -5.20 27.05 -22.43
CA PRO A 304 -5.24 27.80 -21.18
C PRO A 304 -5.93 29.17 -21.33
N GLU A 305 -5.79 29.83 -22.48
CA GLU A 305 -6.24 31.20 -22.73
C GLU A 305 -7.72 31.28 -23.14
N ASP A 306 -8.21 30.33 -23.93
CA ASP A 306 -9.53 30.39 -24.59
C ASP A 306 -10.47 29.24 -24.17
N GLY A 307 -9.96 28.26 -23.44
CA GLY A 307 -10.73 27.13 -22.95
C GLY A 307 -11.13 26.15 -24.08
N PRO A 308 -12.07 25.24 -23.83
CA PRO A 308 -12.78 25.03 -22.56
C PRO A 308 -11.86 24.50 -21.46
N TRP A 309 -12.20 24.79 -20.20
CA TRP A 309 -11.49 24.28 -19.02
C TRP A 309 -12.33 23.21 -18.34
N VAL A 310 -11.71 22.15 -17.84
CA VAL A 310 -12.37 21.14 -17.02
C VAL A 310 -11.83 21.20 -15.60
N ILE A 311 -12.70 21.53 -14.66
CA ILE A 311 -12.43 21.53 -13.22
C ILE A 311 -12.86 20.19 -12.62
N THR A 312 -12.05 19.71 -11.68
CA THR A 312 -12.11 18.39 -11.05
C THR A 312 -11.94 18.53 -9.53
N LEU A 313 -12.13 17.44 -8.77
CA LEU A 313 -12.04 17.46 -7.30
C LEU A 313 -10.70 16.98 -6.73
N ASP A 314 -9.72 16.66 -7.56
CA ASP A 314 -8.35 16.45 -7.09
C ASP A 314 -7.78 17.73 -6.48
N ALA A 315 -6.88 17.58 -5.50
CA ALA A 315 -6.46 18.68 -4.66
C ALA A 315 -5.87 19.89 -5.43
N PRO A 316 -5.00 19.71 -6.44
CA PRO A 316 -4.50 20.84 -7.24
C PRO A 316 -5.62 21.66 -7.90
N SER A 317 -6.61 20.98 -8.50
CA SER A 317 -7.75 21.60 -9.17
C SER A 317 -8.69 22.30 -8.18
N PHE A 318 -9.14 21.58 -7.15
CA PHE A 318 -10.03 22.07 -6.10
C PHE A 318 -9.45 23.28 -5.36
N MET A 319 -8.20 23.19 -4.90
CA MET A 319 -7.57 24.26 -4.12
C MET A 319 -7.40 25.53 -4.96
N SER A 320 -7.08 25.41 -6.24
CA SER A 320 -6.94 26.55 -7.14
C SER A 320 -8.25 27.34 -7.26
N VAL A 321 -9.38 26.64 -7.38
CA VAL A 321 -10.70 27.29 -7.39
C VAL A 321 -10.99 27.97 -6.07
N MET A 322 -10.81 27.26 -4.95
CA MET A 322 -11.14 27.80 -3.63
C MET A 322 -10.31 29.02 -3.24
N GLN A 323 -9.05 29.07 -3.67
CA GLN A 323 -8.13 30.16 -3.34
C GLN A 323 -8.25 31.36 -4.27
N HIS A 324 -8.56 31.14 -5.56
CA HIS A 324 -8.34 32.18 -6.58
C HIS A 324 -9.58 32.55 -7.39
N ALA A 325 -10.58 31.66 -7.53
CA ALA A 325 -11.74 31.97 -8.36
C ALA A 325 -12.53 33.14 -7.76
N ARG A 326 -12.78 34.19 -8.55
CA ARG A 326 -13.59 35.35 -8.13
C ARG A 326 -15.09 35.04 -8.15
N ASN A 327 -15.53 34.18 -9.07
CA ASN A 327 -16.92 33.74 -9.16
C ASN A 327 -17.34 32.96 -7.90
N ARG A 328 -18.22 33.56 -7.08
CA ARG A 328 -18.73 32.95 -5.84
C ARG A 328 -19.58 31.72 -6.10
N ALA A 329 -20.40 31.72 -7.16
CA ALA A 329 -21.25 30.60 -7.51
C ALA A 329 -20.39 29.38 -7.90
N LEU A 330 -19.30 29.60 -8.65
CA LEU A 330 -18.33 28.54 -8.94
C LEU A 330 -17.69 27.98 -7.66
N ARG A 331 -17.23 28.85 -6.75
CA ARG A 331 -16.68 28.39 -5.46
C ARG A 331 -17.70 27.58 -4.66
N GLU A 332 -18.95 28.02 -4.62
CA GLU A 332 -20.03 27.31 -3.93
C GLU A 332 -20.30 25.93 -4.55
N GLU A 333 -20.43 25.85 -5.88
CA GLU A 333 -20.67 24.60 -6.60
C GLU A 333 -19.54 23.58 -6.35
N ILE A 334 -18.29 24.02 -6.53
CA ILE A 334 -17.11 23.16 -6.34
C ILE A 334 -16.94 22.77 -4.86
N TYR A 335 -17.17 23.70 -3.92
CA TYR A 335 -17.14 23.40 -2.49
C TYR A 335 -18.18 22.34 -2.12
N ARG A 336 -19.44 22.53 -2.54
CA ARG A 336 -20.53 21.58 -2.27
C ARG A 336 -20.20 20.21 -2.83
N ALA A 337 -19.78 20.14 -4.09
CA ALA A 337 -19.36 18.89 -4.71
C ALA A 337 -18.24 18.19 -3.93
N TYR A 338 -17.25 18.93 -3.42
CA TYR A 338 -16.15 18.38 -2.64
C TYR A 338 -16.57 17.83 -1.27
N VAL A 339 -17.45 18.52 -0.55
CA VAL A 339 -17.89 18.10 0.80
C VAL A 339 -18.97 17.03 0.78
N THR A 340 -19.67 16.83 -0.34
CA THR A 340 -20.64 15.74 -0.54
C THR A 340 -20.08 14.57 -1.35
N ARG A 341 -18.75 14.41 -1.40
CA ARG A 341 -18.14 13.25 -2.06
C ARG A 341 -18.48 11.97 -1.31
N ALA A 342 -18.82 10.93 -2.07
CA ALA A 342 -19.13 9.60 -1.55
C ALA A 342 -20.19 9.61 -0.43
N SER A 343 -21.21 10.46 -0.55
CA SER A 343 -22.26 10.62 0.47
C SER A 343 -23.68 10.40 -0.05
N SER A 344 -23.85 9.81 -1.24
CA SER A 344 -25.15 9.49 -1.84
C SER A 344 -25.02 8.50 -3.00
N GLY A 345 -26.11 7.78 -3.29
CA GLY A 345 -26.18 6.82 -4.40
C GLY A 345 -25.28 5.60 -4.18
N ASP A 346 -24.82 4.98 -5.29
CA ASP A 346 -24.09 3.70 -5.26
C ASP A 346 -22.68 3.77 -4.62
N ILE A 347 -22.18 4.99 -4.39
CA ILE A 347 -20.87 5.26 -3.80
C ILE A 347 -20.99 5.94 -2.42
N ASP A 348 -22.15 5.83 -1.76
CA ASP A 348 -22.36 6.36 -0.41
C ASP A 348 -21.56 5.57 0.64
N ASN A 349 -20.75 6.29 1.42
CA ASN A 349 -19.95 5.75 2.50
C ASN A 349 -20.62 5.86 3.89
N THR A 350 -21.79 6.48 4.01
CA THR A 350 -22.46 6.69 5.30
C THR A 350 -22.70 5.37 6.03
N LEU A 351 -23.38 4.41 5.40
CA LEU A 351 -23.67 3.10 6.01
C LEU A 351 -22.41 2.23 6.15
N ILE A 352 -21.40 2.44 5.31
CA ILE A 352 -20.11 1.76 5.45
C ILE A 352 -19.41 2.22 6.72
N ILE A 353 -19.40 3.52 7.02
CA ILE A 353 -18.83 4.07 8.25
C ILE A 353 -19.58 3.50 9.46
N ASP A 354 -20.92 3.50 9.44
CA ASP A 354 -21.73 2.97 10.55
C ASP A 354 -21.37 1.50 10.86
N GLN A 355 -21.26 0.68 9.82
CA GLN A 355 -20.87 -0.72 9.96
C GLN A 355 -19.44 -0.88 10.47
N ILE A 356 -18.48 -0.07 9.99
CA ILE A 356 -17.10 -0.07 10.49
C ILE A 356 -17.07 0.28 11.98
N LEU A 357 -17.81 1.29 12.42
CA LEU A 357 -17.84 1.71 13.83
C LEU A 357 -18.45 0.62 14.73
N LYS A 358 -19.53 -0.03 14.27
CA LYS A 358 -20.14 -1.18 14.96
C LYS A 358 -19.13 -2.32 15.13
N LEU A 359 -18.51 -2.75 14.03
CA LEU A 359 -17.54 -3.86 14.03
C LEU A 359 -16.30 -3.54 14.88
N ARG A 360 -15.81 -2.30 14.86
CA ARG A 360 -14.71 -1.85 15.72
C ARG A 360 -15.05 -1.91 17.20
N LEU A 361 -16.28 -1.58 17.58
CA LEU A 361 -16.75 -1.71 18.96
C LEU A 361 -16.87 -3.18 19.38
N GLU A 362 -17.42 -4.04 18.51
CA GLU A 362 -17.51 -5.49 18.75
C GLU A 362 -16.12 -6.11 18.92
N LYS A 363 -15.17 -5.76 18.04
CA LYS A 363 -13.74 -6.15 18.17
C LYS A 363 -13.15 -5.74 19.52
N ALA A 364 -13.36 -4.48 19.93
CA ALA A 364 -12.84 -3.99 21.20
C ALA A 364 -13.36 -4.78 22.39
N LYS A 365 -14.67 -5.06 22.41
CA LYS A 365 -15.32 -5.85 23.47
C LYS A 365 -14.80 -7.29 23.51
N LEU A 366 -14.61 -7.93 22.35
CA LEU A 366 -14.02 -9.28 22.28
C LEU A 366 -12.62 -9.31 22.90
N LEU A 367 -11.82 -8.27 22.67
CA LEU A 367 -10.48 -8.12 23.23
C LEU A 367 -10.46 -7.62 24.70
N GLY A 368 -11.62 -7.37 25.32
CA GLY A 368 -11.72 -6.91 26.70
C GLY A 368 -11.55 -5.41 26.93
N TYR A 369 -11.67 -4.60 25.88
CA TYR A 369 -11.63 -3.12 25.94
C TYR A 369 -13.04 -2.52 25.88
N ASN A 370 -13.21 -1.30 26.40
CA ASN A 370 -14.50 -0.61 26.41
C ASN A 370 -14.87 -0.05 25.03
N ASN A 371 -13.86 0.38 24.28
CA ASN A 371 -14.03 1.03 22.97
C ASN A 371 -12.79 0.81 22.08
N TYR A 372 -12.92 1.11 20.79
CA TYR A 372 -11.84 0.91 19.82
C TYR A 372 -10.66 1.89 19.99
N ALA A 373 -10.87 3.06 20.61
CA ALA A 373 -9.78 3.99 20.86
C ALA A 373 -8.76 3.38 21.84
N GLU A 374 -9.23 2.67 22.88
CA GLU A 374 -8.35 1.95 23.81
C GLU A 374 -7.51 0.87 23.10
N VAL A 375 -8.13 0.08 22.21
CA VAL A 375 -7.42 -0.89 21.35
C VAL A 375 -6.35 -0.19 20.52
N SER A 376 -6.69 0.96 19.93
CA SER A 376 -5.77 1.77 19.12
C SER A 376 -4.59 2.33 19.92
N MET A 377 -4.83 2.69 21.19
CA MET A 377 -3.82 3.25 22.09
C MET A 377 -2.85 2.19 22.63
N ALA A 378 -3.23 0.91 22.66
CA ALA A 378 -2.34 -0.18 23.09
C ALA A 378 -1.01 -0.27 22.30
N MET A 379 -0.98 0.25 21.07
CA MET A 379 0.20 0.33 20.20
C MET A 379 0.76 1.75 20.04
N LYS A 380 0.27 2.73 20.80
CA LYS A 380 0.70 4.14 20.72
C LYS A 380 1.39 4.59 22.01
N MET A 381 2.05 5.73 21.94
CA MET A 381 2.63 6.38 23.13
C MET A 381 1.56 6.98 24.04
N ALA A 382 0.43 7.40 23.48
CA ALA A 382 -0.65 8.07 24.20
C ALA A 382 -1.67 7.07 24.77
N THR A 383 -2.35 7.48 25.84
CA THR A 383 -3.65 6.94 26.24
C THR A 383 -4.77 7.82 25.68
N VAL A 384 -6.03 7.41 25.79
CA VAL A 384 -7.19 8.23 25.41
C VAL A 384 -7.15 9.57 26.16
N ASP A 385 -7.04 9.53 27.49
CA ASP A 385 -6.98 10.73 28.34
C ASP A 385 -5.83 11.67 27.96
N LYS A 386 -4.64 11.14 27.66
CA LYS A 386 -3.48 11.96 27.29
C LYS A 386 -3.62 12.59 25.92
N ALA A 387 -4.28 11.90 24.99
CA ALA A 387 -4.60 12.47 23.69
C ALA A 387 -5.63 13.60 23.84
N GLU A 388 -6.69 13.38 24.63
CA GLU A 388 -7.71 14.39 24.89
C GLU A 388 -7.16 15.61 25.63
N GLU A 389 -6.34 15.42 26.66
CA GLU A 389 -5.67 16.50 27.40
C GLU A 389 -4.83 17.39 26.46
N LEU A 390 -4.06 16.76 25.55
CA LEU A 390 -3.24 17.51 24.59
C LEU A 390 -4.11 18.26 23.58
N LEU A 391 -5.19 17.65 23.08
CA LEU A 391 -6.08 18.29 22.13
C LEU A 391 -6.83 19.48 22.77
N GLU A 392 -7.32 19.33 23.99
CA GLU A 392 -8.00 20.41 24.70
C GLU A 392 -7.05 21.55 25.06
N LYS A 393 -5.77 21.27 25.32
CA LYS A 393 -4.75 22.31 25.52
C LYS A 393 -4.49 23.15 24.26
N LEU A 394 -4.69 22.58 23.07
CA LEU A 394 -4.47 23.27 21.79
C LEU A 394 -5.72 23.99 21.27
N ARG A 395 -6.91 23.52 21.64
CA ARG A 395 -8.21 24.09 21.26
C ARG A 395 -8.42 25.46 21.90
#